data_AF-A0A6J1WER4-F1
#
_entry.id   AF-A0A6J1WER4-F1
#
_cell.length_a   1.000
_cell.length_b   1.000
_cell.length_c   1.000
_cell.angle_alpha   90.00
_cell.angle_beta   90.00
_cell.angle_gamma   90.00
#
_symmetry.space_group_name_H-M   'P 1'
#
loop_
_entity.id
_entity.type
_entity.pdbx_description
1 polymer ?
#
loop_
_entity_poly.entity_id
_entity_poly.type
_entity_poly.pdbx_seq_one_letter_code
_entity_poly.pdbx_strand_id
1 'polypeptide(L)'
;MCRCKNVTVKVLRHTPKMKRRSLATVREEPSKSSRNGDFAIYIMVTTTAVLSYVNSLNGDFVHDDIPAIVTNGDVTGANSLKHLFLDDFWGTPMADVNSHKSYRPLTTLSFR
;
A
#
# COMPACT_ATOMS: atom_id res chain seq x y z
N MET A 1 -35.51 25.56 -58.98
CA MET A 1 -36.21 24.30 -58.66
C MET A 1 -35.24 23.32 -58.04
N CYS A 2 -35.32 23.06 -56.73
CA CYS A 2 -34.99 21.75 -56.16
C CYS A 2 -35.61 21.64 -54.77
N ARG A 3 -36.63 20.80 -54.68
CA ARG A 3 -37.49 20.53 -53.52
C ARG A 3 -36.74 19.55 -52.61
N CYS A 4 -36.15 19.99 -51.50
CA CYS A 4 -35.64 19.07 -50.50
C CYS A 4 -36.83 18.49 -49.71
N LYS A 5 -37.08 17.21 -49.94
CA LYS A 5 -38.16 16.43 -49.32
C LYS A 5 -37.84 16.19 -47.84
N ASN A 6 -38.88 16.26 -47.01
CA ASN A 6 -38.87 15.85 -45.61
C ASN A 6 -38.26 14.45 -45.45
N VAL A 7 -37.18 14.35 -44.68
CA VAL A 7 -36.65 13.08 -44.20
C VAL A 7 -37.30 12.79 -42.85
N THR A 8 -38.29 11.90 -42.85
CA THR A 8 -38.91 11.39 -41.63
C THR A 8 -37.99 10.36 -40.99
N VAL A 9 -37.29 10.73 -39.93
CA VAL A 9 -36.48 9.79 -39.13
C VAL A 9 -37.43 8.88 -38.35
N LYS A 10 -37.61 7.63 -38.82
CA LYS A 10 -38.30 6.59 -38.04
C LYS A 10 -37.38 6.15 -36.90
N VAL A 11 -37.74 6.54 -35.68
CA VAL A 11 -37.12 6.01 -34.45
C VAL A 11 -37.52 4.53 -34.33
N LEU A 12 -36.57 3.62 -34.61
CA LEU A 12 -36.79 2.19 -34.49
C LEU A 12 -36.73 1.81 -33.00
N ARG A 13 -37.91 1.65 -32.38
CA ARG A 13 -38.06 1.03 -31.07
C ARG A 13 -37.92 -0.49 -31.22
N HIS A 14 -36.81 -1.07 -30.76
CA HIS A 14 -36.78 -2.25 -29.89
C HIS A 14 -35.33 -2.68 -29.63
N THR A 15 -34.79 -2.35 -28.46
CA THR A 15 -33.65 -3.09 -27.92
C THR A 15 -34.18 -4.39 -27.31
N PRO A 16 -33.71 -5.58 -27.72
CA PRO A 16 -34.06 -6.80 -27.01
C PRO A 16 -33.51 -6.72 -25.58
N LYS A 17 -34.37 -6.93 -24.57
CA LYS A 17 -33.93 -7.03 -23.17
C LYS A 17 -32.97 -8.22 -23.07
N MET A 18 -31.69 -7.93 -22.87
CA MET A 18 -30.68 -8.94 -22.59
C MET A 18 -31.00 -9.58 -21.24
N LYS A 19 -31.45 -10.84 -21.26
CA LYS A 19 -31.75 -11.59 -20.03
C LYS A 19 -30.42 -11.89 -19.34
N ARG A 20 -30.10 -11.13 -18.29
CA ARG A 20 -28.92 -11.37 -17.43
C ARG A 20 -29.00 -12.82 -16.92
N ARG A 21 -28.05 -13.66 -17.32
CA ARG A 21 -27.88 -15.00 -16.74
C ARG A 21 -27.46 -14.79 -15.29
N SER A 22 -28.28 -15.25 -14.33
CA SER A 22 -27.92 -15.18 -12.92
C SER A 22 -26.65 -16.00 -12.71
N LEU A 23 -25.59 -15.36 -12.20
CA LEU A 23 -24.39 -16.05 -11.79
C LEU A 23 -24.80 -17.06 -10.72
N ALA A 24 -24.45 -18.33 -10.90
CA ALA A 24 -24.66 -19.33 -9.86
C ALA A 24 -23.91 -18.86 -8.61
N THR A 25 -24.63 -18.68 -7.51
CA THR A 25 -24.02 -18.43 -6.20
C THR A 25 -23.17 -19.65 -5.89
N VAL A 26 -21.84 -19.51 -6.01
CA VAL A 26 -20.90 -20.51 -5.52
C VAL A 26 -21.20 -20.65 -4.03
N ARG A 27 -21.78 -21.79 -3.67
CA ARG A 27 -22.03 -22.14 -2.27
C ARG A 27 -20.69 -22.59 -1.73
N GLU A 28 -20.02 -21.69 -1.00
CA GLU A 28 -18.88 -22.04 -0.15
C GLU A 28 -19.37 -23.07 0.87
N GLU A 29 -18.96 -24.32 0.72
CA GLU A 29 -19.21 -25.34 1.72
C GLU A 29 -18.37 -24.99 2.97
N PRO A 30 -18.96 -24.95 4.17
CA PRO A 30 -18.22 -24.57 5.36
C PRO A 30 -17.13 -25.61 5.60
N SER A 31 -15.87 -25.24 5.38
CA SER A 31 -14.73 -26.09 5.69
C SER A 31 -14.80 -26.45 7.18
N LYS A 32 -14.85 -27.75 7.50
CA LYS A 32 -14.68 -28.22 8.87
C LYS A 32 -13.20 -28.08 9.23
N SER A 33 -12.77 -26.85 9.45
CA SER A 33 -11.40 -26.63 9.90
C SER A 33 -11.24 -27.23 11.29
N SER A 34 -10.35 -28.20 11.41
CA SER A 34 -9.94 -28.71 12.71
C SER A 34 -9.15 -27.61 13.38
N ARG A 35 -9.67 -27.06 14.49
CA ARG A 35 -9.01 -26.02 15.30
C ARG A 35 -7.53 -26.33 15.61
N ASN A 36 -7.17 -27.61 15.69
CA ASN A 36 -5.78 -28.06 15.89
C ASN A 36 -4.91 -27.91 14.63
N GLY A 37 -5.49 -28.08 13.44
CA GLY A 37 -4.81 -27.87 12.16
C GLY A 37 -4.49 -26.40 11.92
N ASP A 38 -5.43 -25.50 12.21
CA ASP A 38 -5.19 -24.05 12.10
C ASP A 38 -4.06 -23.60 13.02
N PHE A 39 -4.07 -24.05 14.26
CA PHE A 39 -3.02 -23.72 15.23
C PHE A 39 -1.66 -24.25 14.80
N ALA A 40 -1.59 -25.47 14.26
CA ALA A 40 -0.36 -26.04 13.71
C ALA A 40 0.16 -25.22 12.51
N ILE A 41 -0.74 -24.74 11.64
CA ILE A 41 -0.37 -23.86 10.52
C ILE A 41 0.21 -22.55 11.05
N TYR A 42 -0.45 -21.88 12.00
CA TYR A 42 0.05 -20.64 12.58
C TYR A 42 1.41 -20.84 13.24
N ILE A 43 1.60 -21.90 14.04
CA ILE A 43 2.90 -22.22 14.65
C ILE A 43 3.98 -22.42 13.58
N MET A 44 3.68 -23.19 12.54
CA MET A 44 4.65 -23.47 11.49
C MET A 44 5.08 -22.20 10.76
N VAL A 45 4.13 -21.34 10.41
CA VAL A 45 4.39 -20.04 9.75
C VAL A 45 5.20 -19.11 10.67
N THR A 46 4.78 -18.96 11.93
CA THR A 46 5.49 -18.12 12.91
C THR A 46 6.91 -18.63 13.16
N THR A 47 7.09 -19.94 13.34
CA THR A 47 8.42 -20.54 13.57
C THR A 47 9.33 -20.33 12.37
N THR A 48 8.83 -20.52 11.15
CA THR A 48 9.60 -20.31 9.92
C THR A 48 10.03 -18.84 9.81
N ALA A 49 9.13 -17.90 10.09
CA ALA A 49 9.45 -16.48 10.09
C ALA A 49 10.53 -16.14 11.14
N VAL A 50 10.38 -16.60 12.38
CA VAL A 50 11.36 -16.36 13.45
C VAL A 50 12.73 -16.94 13.08
N LEU A 51 12.80 -18.21 12.71
CA LEU A 51 14.09 -18.86 12.40
C LEU A 51 14.80 -18.23 11.21
N SER A 52 14.06 -17.67 10.25
CA SER A 52 14.65 -17.01 9.06
C SER A 52 15.29 -15.65 9.37
N TYR A 53 14.87 -14.99 10.46
CA TYR A 53 15.31 -13.63 10.79
C TYR A 53 15.99 -13.51 12.17
N VAL A 54 15.99 -14.55 13.01
CA VAL A 54 16.58 -14.52 14.35
C VAL A 54 18.09 -14.22 14.31
N ASN A 55 18.78 -14.67 13.26
CA ASN A 55 20.19 -14.38 13.02
C ASN A 55 20.46 -12.91 12.67
N SER A 56 19.43 -12.15 12.30
CA SER A 56 19.53 -10.72 11.95
C SER A 56 19.28 -9.79 13.15
N LEU A 57 18.92 -10.33 14.32
CA LEU A 57 18.63 -9.51 15.52
C LEU A 57 19.84 -8.72 16.02
N ASN A 58 21.05 -9.18 15.71
CA ASN A 58 22.31 -8.53 16.06
C ASN A 58 23.01 -7.94 14.83
N GLY A 59 22.25 -7.53 13.82
CA GLY A 59 22.77 -6.83 12.66
C GLY A 59 23.15 -5.38 12.97
N ASP A 60 24.20 -4.89 12.32
CA ASP A 60 24.56 -3.48 12.31
C ASP A 60 23.71 -2.68 11.31
N PHE A 61 23.78 -1.36 11.40
CA PHE A 61 23.11 -0.47 10.45
C PHE A 61 23.61 -0.69 9.02
N VAL A 62 22.67 -0.90 8.11
CA VAL A 62 22.95 -1.00 6.68
C VAL A 62 22.87 0.37 5.99
N HIS A 63 23.12 0.38 4.68
CA HIS A 63 23.29 1.60 3.88
C HIS A 63 22.21 2.66 4.12
N ASP A 64 20.93 2.28 4.16
CA ASP A 64 19.82 3.22 4.31
C ASP A 64 19.55 3.60 5.78
N ASP A 65 19.95 2.76 6.73
CA ASP A 65 19.75 3.06 8.15
C ASP A 65 20.66 4.21 8.61
N ILE A 66 21.88 4.28 8.05
CA ILE A 66 22.87 5.30 8.39
C ILE A 66 22.30 6.72 8.14
N PRO A 67 21.86 7.10 6.92
CA PRO A 67 21.31 8.42 6.66
C PRO A 67 19.95 8.65 7.33
N ALA A 68 19.14 7.60 7.56
CA ALA A 68 17.82 7.76 8.17
C ALA A 68 17.86 7.92 9.69
N ILE A 69 18.78 7.25 10.38
CA ILE A 69 18.80 7.14 11.86
C ILE A 69 20.06 7.78 12.45
N VAL A 70 21.24 7.42 11.94
CA VAL A 70 22.52 7.77 12.56
C VAL A 70 22.90 9.23 12.28
N THR A 71 22.79 9.67 11.02
CA THR A 71 23.21 11.02 10.61
C THR A 71 22.06 12.00 10.47
N ASN A 72 20.81 11.55 10.62
CA ASN A 72 19.64 12.40 10.49
C ASN A 72 19.53 13.37 11.68
N GLY A 73 19.58 14.67 11.41
CA GLY A 73 19.44 15.71 12.43
C GLY A 73 18.10 15.68 13.14
N ASP A 74 17.03 15.25 12.47
CA ASP A 74 15.68 15.17 13.04
C ASP A 74 15.54 14.01 14.03
N VAL A 75 16.31 12.95 13.83
CA VAL A 75 16.35 11.75 14.69
C VAL A 75 17.32 11.94 15.86
N THR A 76 18.54 12.39 15.60
CA THR A 76 19.56 12.62 16.65
C THR A 76 19.22 13.80 17.57
N GLY A 77 18.23 14.60 17.20
CA GLY A 77 17.79 15.78 17.93
C GLY A 77 18.67 17.01 17.74
N ALA A 78 19.64 16.96 16.82
CA ALA A 78 20.40 18.13 16.39
C ALA A 78 19.48 19.20 15.77
N ASN A 79 18.42 18.78 15.09
CA ASN A 79 17.36 19.66 14.58
C ASN A 79 16.18 19.76 15.56
N SER A 80 15.51 20.91 15.55
CA SER A 80 14.27 21.10 16.31
C SER A 80 13.14 20.23 15.76
N LEU A 81 12.16 19.87 16.60
CA LEU A 81 11.00 19.06 16.18
C LEU A 81 10.18 19.67 15.03
N LYS A 82 10.31 20.97 14.76
CA LYS A 82 9.66 21.60 13.61
C LYS A 82 10.24 21.07 12.29
N HIS A 83 11.55 20.83 12.22
CA HIS A 83 12.22 20.34 11.03
C HIS A 83 11.75 18.95 10.62
N LEU A 84 11.42 18.10 11.60
CA LEU A 84 10.80 16.79 11.34
C LEU A 84 9.53 16.84 10.46
N PHE A 85 8.81 17.96 10.45
CA PHE A 85 7.63 18.16 9.59
C PHE A 85 7.92 18.91 8.28
N LEU A 86 9.14 19.42 8.12
CA LEU A 86 9.58 20.20 6.96
C LEU A 86 10.62 19.48 6.12
N ASP A 87 11.29 18.48 6.67
CA ASP A 87 12.34 17.72 6.04
C ASP A 87 11.79 16.36 5.57
N ASP A 88 12.48 15.72 4.64
CA ASP A 88 12.15 14.38 4.17
C ASP A 88 12.67 13.30 5.13
N PHE A 89 12.38 12.04 4.82
CA PHE A 89 12.77 10.89 5.63
C PHE A 89 14.29 10.81 5.92
N TRP A 90 15.13 11.40 5.06
CA TRP A 90 16.59 11.37 5.18
C TRP A 90 17.14 12.63 5.87
N GLY A 91 16.28 13.52 6.37
CA GLY A 91 16.66 14.76 7.05
C GLY A 91 17.04 15.89 6.09
N THR A 92 16.67 15.80 4.82
CA THR A 92 16.90 16.88 3.83
C THR A 92 15.64 17.75 3.75
N PRO A 93 15.75 19.09 3.77
CA PRO A 93 14.59 19.97 3.63
C PRO A 93 13.74 19.64 2.40
N MET A 94 12.42 19.50 2.59
CA MET A 94 11.49 19.11 1.53
C MET A 94 11.45 20.14 0.39
N ALA A 95 11.91 21.37 0.62
CA ALA A 95 12.04 22.40 -0.40
C ALA A 95 13.29 22.22 -1.29
N ASP A 96 14.30 21.47 -0.85
CA ASP A 96 15.55 21.25 -1.59
C ASP A 96 15.30 20.40 -2.85
N VAL A 97 15.97 20.72 -3.96
CA VAL A 97 15.88 19.98 -5.22
C VAL A 97 16.44 18.56 -5.09
N ASN A 98 17.41 18.35 -4.21
CA ASN A 98 18.03 17.06 -3.95
C ASN A 98 17.23 16.20 -2.96
N SER A 99 16.18 16.74 -2.35
CA SER A 99 15.32 15.96 -1.47
C SER A 99 14.65 14.83 -2.26
N HIS A 100 14.62 13.63 -1.65
CA HIS A 100 13.94 12.47 -2.21
C HIS A 100 12.41 12.58 -2.11
N LYS A 101 11.89 13.64 -1.48
CA LYS A 101 10.46 13.93 -1.29
C LYS A 101 9.68 12.84 -0.56
N SER A 102 10.38 11.94 0.14
CA SER A 102 9.78 10.88 0.96
C SER A 102 9.33 11.45 2.30
N TYR A 103 8.09 11.93 2.39
CA TYR A 103 7.53 12.47 3.63
C TYR A 103 7.04 11.36 4.58
N ARG A 104 7.73 11.19 5.72
CA ARG A 104 7.45 10.13 6.71
C ARG A 104 7.65 10.59 8.17
N PRO A 105 7.01 11.69 8.59
CA PRO A 105 7.29 12.32 9.88
C PRO A 105 7.05 11.39 11.08
N LEU A 106 6.03 10.52 11.02
CA LEU A 106 5.75 9.58 12.11
C LEU A 106 6.81 8.49 12.25
N THR A 107 7.35 8.01 11.13
CA THR A 107 8.45 7.03 11.13
C THR A 107 9.73 7.69 11.64
N THR A 108 10.08 8.87 11.14
CA THR A 108 11.24 9.63 11.62
C THR A 108 11.13 9.91 13.13
N LEU A 109 9.94 10.28 13.61
CA LEU A 109 9.69 10.53 15.02
C LEU A 109 9.87 9.26 15.88
N SER A 110 9.51 8.09 15.35
CA SER A 110 9.68 6.83 16.09
C SER A 110 11.14 6.41 16.30
N PHE A 111 12.07 6.99 15.53
CA PHE A 111 13.51 6.78 15.71
C PHE A 111 14.15 7.77 16.69
N ARG A 112 13.49 8.90 16.96
CA ARG A 112 13.98 9.97 17.84
C ARG A 112 13.80 9.63 19.32
#